data_AF-A0A453CRE0-F1
#
_entry.id   AF-A0A453CRE0-F1
#
_cell.length_a   1.000
_cell.length_b   1.000
_cell.length_c   1.000
_cell.angle_alpha   90.00
_cell.angle_beta   90.00
_cell.angle_gamma   90.00
#
_symmetry.space_group_name_H-M   'P 1'
#
loop_
_entity.id
_entity.type
_entity.pdbx_description
1 polymer ?
#
loop_
_entity_poly.entity_id
_entity_poly.type
_entity_poly.pdbx_seq_one_letter_code
_entity_poly.pdbx_strand_id
1 'polypeptide(L)'
;MSNAGCSSVLPAPCRQAGHRAPLPLPAAPQFVARFRSNRRLRVTCASAAGHVSRIPPTEARRVRSLAGSRHRPPPLTRIRSGTPRCAYVEKMLVAETASLLDVHRKDREARIRKQLRKVELPPSPYDTAWVAMVPLRGSPHTPCFPQCVEWILQNQHENGSWDINDFGSSANKNVLLSTLACVLALEKWNLGQEHIRKGLHFIGRHFSLVMDEEIAAPTGFNMIFPGMLSLAIGAGLQFPVRQTDIDGILHQWEMELKRQAGQKSYGREAYMAYVSEGLGNLLDWNEVMKFQRKNGSLFNSPSTTAAALVHNYDDKALDYLNMIVSKFGGAVPTVYPLNMHCKLSMVDSLEKIGISRHFSSEIEGILDMAYSFWLQRDEE
;
A
#
# COMPACT_ATOMS: atom_id res chain seq x y z
N MET A 1 75.26 -13.78 -4.10
CA MET A 1 75.46 -13.54 -5.55
C MET A 1 74.37 -12.55 -5.95
N SER A 2 74.63 -11.24 -6.04
CA SER A 2 75.26 -10.52 -7.18
C SER A 2 74.16 -9.79 -7.98
N ASN A 3 74.26 -8.51 -8.39
CA ASN A 3 75.19 -7.42 -8.06
C ASN A 3 74.60 -6.07 -8.58
N ALA A 4 74.96 -4.92 -7.98
CA ALA A 4 74.74 -3.52 -8.46
C ALA A 4 73.28 -3.05 -8.76
N GLY A 5 72.90 -1.77 -8.68
CA GLY A 5 73.60 -0.56 -8.20
C GLY A 5 73.69 0.57 -9.24
N CYS A 6 72.80 1.59 -9.17
CA CYS A 6 73.06 2.97 -9.64
C CYS A 6 71.98 3.97 -9.12
N SER A 7 72.28 5.28 -9.07
CA SER A 7 71.49 6.31 -8.33
C SER A 7 71.19 7.60 -9.12
N SER A 8 70.04 8.24 -8.79
CA SER A 8 69.69 9.68 -8.96
C SER A 8 68.38 9.99 -8.17
N VAL A 9 68.04 11.13 -7.54
CA VAL A 9 68.56 12.52 -7.38
C VAL A 9 68.25 13.49 -8.54
N LEU A 10 67.60 14.66 -8.43
CA LEU A 10 66.76 15.45 -7.47
C LEU A 10 66.11 16.63 -8.31
N PRO A 11 65.34 17.62 -7.78
CA PRO A 11 64.21 17.68 -6.84
C PRO A 11 62.90 18.31 -7.48
N ALA A 12 61.93 18.75 -6.66
CA ALA A 12 60.54 19.13 -7.03
C ALA A 12 60.32 20.51 -7.69
N PRO A 13 59.07 20.81 -8.13
CA PRO A 13 58.40 22.02 -7.62
C PRO A 13 56.92 21.84 -7.22
N CYS A 14 56.47 22.60 -6.22
CA CYS A 14 55.07 22.69 -5.81
C CYS A 14 54.19 23.42 -6.85
N ARG A 15 52.96 22.93 -7.10
CA ARG A 15 51.86 23.75 -7.65
C ARG A 15 50.52 23.49 -6.96
N GLN A 16 50.07 24.52 -6.26
CA GLN A 16 48.70 24.97 -5.92
C GLN A 16 47.54 23.97 -5.91
N ALA A 17 46.76 24.05 -4.82
CA ALA A 17 45.47 23.39 -4.68
C ALA A 17 44.44 23.94 -5.69
N GLY A 18 43.94 23.07 -6.56
CA GLY A 18 42.76 23.34 -7.37
C GLY A 18 41.49 22.91 -6.62
N HIS A 19 40.58 23.84 -6.36
CA HIS A 19 39.24 23.52 -5.88
C HIS A 19 38.49 22.68 -6.92
N ARG A 20 38.43 21.36 -6.73
CA ARG A 20 37.43 20.52 -7.40
C ARG A 20 36.10 20.70 -6.68
N ALA A 21 35.14 21.32 -7.37
CA ALA A 21 33.74 21.24 -6.98
C ALA A 21 33.31 19.75 -6.92
N PRO A 22 32.53 19.33 -5.92
CA PRO A 22 32.05 17.96 -5.86
C PRO A 22 31.13 17.69 -7.05
N LEU A 23 31.44 16.63 -7.80
CA LEU A 23 30.54 16.09 -8.82
C LEU A 23 29.22 15.69 -8.15
N PRO A 24 28.05 15.95 -8.76
CA PRO A 24 26.78 15.52 -8.20
C PRO A 24 26.74 13.98 -8.14
N LEU A 25 26.51 13.44 -6.94
CA LEU A 25 26.20 12.03 -6.76
C LEU A 25 24.94 11.68 -7.58
N PRO A 26 24.89 10.54 -8.27
CA PRO A 26 23.67 10.09 -8.92
C PRO A 26 22.60 9.84 -7.85
N ALA A 27 21.41 10.41 -8.06
CA ALA A 27 20.30 10.27 -7.13
C ALA A 27 19.93 8.79 -6.90
N ALA A 28 19.55 8.47 -5.66
CA ALA A 28 19.06 7.14 -5.32
C ALA A 28 17.89 6.72 -6.22
N PRO A 29 17.79 5.43 -6.62
CA PRO A 29 16.71 4.96 -7.49
C PRO A 29 15.34 5.14 -6.80
N GLN A 30 14.56 6.09 -7.29
CA GLN A 30 13.19 6.31 -6.83
C GLN A 30 12.30 5.14 -7.27
N PHE A 31 12.03 4.21 -6.36
CA PHE A 31 11.01 3.18 -6.54
C PHE A 31 9.60 3.80 -6.48
N VAL A 32 9.16 4.34 -7.61
CA VAL A 32 7.80 4.90 -7.77
C VAL A 32 6.79 3.76 -7.71
N ALA A 33 6.11 3.62 -6.57
CA ALA A 33 4.93 2.78 -6.44
C ALA A 33 3.80 3.30 -7.35
N ARG A 34 3.67 2.73 -8.55
CA ARG A 34 2.65 3.11 -9.53
C ARG A 34 1.25 2.63 -9.12
N PHE A 35 0.60 3.36 -8.21
CA PHE A 35 -0.85 3.26 -8.03
C PHE A 35 -1.57 3.73 -9.31
N ARG A 36 -2.00 2.77 -10.15
CA ARG A 36 -2.84 3.05 -11.32
C ARG A 36 -4.28 3.27 -10.87
N SER A 37 -4.73 4.52 -10.84
CA SER A 37 -6.16 4.84 -10.72
C SER A 37 -6.94 4.29 -11.91
N ASN A 38 -8.00 3.51 -11.65
CA ASN A 38 -8.86 2.90 -12.66
C ASN A 38 -9.46 3.92 -13.65
N ARG A 39 -9.45 3.58 -14.95
CA ARG A 39 -10.11 4.39 -15.99
C ARG A 39 -11.58 4.00 -16.15
N ARG A 40 -12.45 4.89 -15.65
CA ARG A 40 -13.77 5.28 -16.20
C ARG A 40 -14.55 4.21 -16.99
N LEU A 41 -15.52 3.57 -16.32
CA LEU A 41 -16.71 3.04 -16.99
C LEU A 41 -17.45 4.19 -17.71
N ARG A 42 -17.64 4.03 -19.02
CA ARG A 42 -18.25 5.04 -19.90
C ARG A 42 -19.75 4.75 -20.04
N VAL A 43 -20.58 5.38 -19.20
CA VAL A 43 -22.05 5.29 -19.34
C VAL A 43 -22.47 6.05 -20.59
N THR A 44 -22.76 5.32 -21.67
CA THR A 44 -23.33 5.87 -22.90
C THR A 44 -24.85 5.88 -22.81
N CYS A 45 -25.45 7.07 -22.71
CA CYS A 45 -26.89 7.23 -22.89
C CYS A 45 -27.23 7.02 -24.37
N ALA A 46 -27.91 5.92 -24.70
CA ALA A 46 -28.46 5.69 -26.03
C ALA A 46 -29.89 6.21 -26.10
N SER A 47 -30.15 7.14 -27.02
CA SER A 47 -31.51 7.59 -27.34
C SER A 47 -32.24 6.54 -28.18
N ALA A 48 -33.43 6.13 -27.75
CA ALA A 48 -34.36 5.37 -28.59
C ALA A 48 -35.64 6.20 -28.78
N ALA A 49 -35.84 6.70 -30.00
CA ALA A 49 -37.06 7.37 -30.41
C ALA A 49 -37.81 6.50 -31.43
N GLY A 50 -39.13 6.40 -31.27
CA GLY A 50 -40.04 5.90 -32.29
C GLY A 50 -40.30 4.39 -32.28
N HIS A 51 -41.49 4.03 -31.79
CA HIS A 51 -42.39 3.21 -32.61
C HIS A 51 -43.85 3.56 -32.30
N VAL A 52 -44.62 3.77 -33.36
CA VAL A 52 -46.04 4.14 -33.32
C VAL A 52 -46.90 2.88 -33.31
N SER A 53 -48.03 2.89 -32.61
CA SER A 53 -49.19 2.06 -32.96
C SER A 53 -50.49 2.78 -32.61
N ARG A 54 -51.45 2.73 -33.54
CA ARG A 54 -52.75 3.43 -33.51
C ARG A 54 -53.85 2.47 -33.05
N ILE A 55 -54.83 2.96 -32.29
CA ILE A 55 -56.16 2.35 -32.15
C ILE A 55 -57.22 3.48 -32.26
N PRO A 56 -58.24 3.38 -33.14
CA PRO A 56 -59.25 4.42 -33.37
C PRO A 56 -60.67 3.92 -32.89
N PRO A 57 -61.85 4.53 -33.19
CA PRO A 57 -62.78 4.92 -32.11
C PRO A 57 -64.26 4.48 -32.24
N THR A 58 -64.96 4.45 -31.10
CA THR A 58 -66.44 4.44 -30.96
C THR A 58 -66.79 4.87 -29.52
N GLU A 59 -67.95 5.42 -29.16
CA GLU A 59 -69.21 5.62 -29.87
C GLU A 59 -69.94 6.89 -29.32
N ALA A 60 -70.93 7.44 -30.03
CA ALA A 60 -71.64 8.66 -29.62
C ALA A 60 -73.17 8.48 -29.51
N ARG A 61 -73.79 9.04 -28.47
CA ARG A 61 -75.23 9.38 -28.38
C ARG A 61 -75.42 10.55 -27.41
N ARG A 62 -75.92 11.71 -27.89
CA ARG A 62 -77.33 12.18 -27.88
C ARG A 62 -77.75 12.62 -26.45
N VAL A 63 -78.25 13.84 -26.17
CA VAL A 63 -79.46 14.53 -26.69
C VAL A 63 -79.32 16.08 -26.62
N ARG A 64 -80.21 16.79 -27.32
CA ARG A 64 -80.27 18.25 -27.53
C ARG A 64 -80.83 19.09 -26.34
N SER A 65 -80.37 20.34 -26.29
CA SER A 65 -81.06 21.60 -25.92
C SER A 65 -82.34 21.62 -25.07
N LEU A 66 -82.34 22.51 -24.06
CA LEU A 66 -83.42 23.47 -23.82
C LEU A 66 -82.82 24.87 -23.56
N ALA A 67 -83.52 25.91 -23.99
CA ALA A 67 -83.12 27.31 -23.80
C ALA A 67 -83.99 27.96 -22.70
N GLY A 68 -83.45 28.92 -21.94
CA GLY A 68 -84.26 29.65 -20.95
C GLY A 68 -83.51 30.69 -20.11
N SER A 69 -83.86 31.97 -20.36
CA SER A 69 -83.70 33.13 -19.47
C SER A 69 -82.31 33.73 -19.16
N ARG A 70 -82.31 35.06 -19.12
CA ARG A 70 -81.17 35.95 -18.93
C ARG A 70 -81.05 36.38 -17.48
N HIS A 71 -79.87 36.31 -16.88
CA HIS A 71 -79.47 37.21 -15.78
C HIS A 71 -78.00 37.63 -15.95
N ARG A 72 -77.69 38.88 -15.56
CA ARG A 72 -76.34 39.47 -15.64
C ARG A 72 -75.35 38.75 -14.71
N PRO A 73 -74.05 38.71 -15.05
CA PRO A 73 -73.02 38.19 -14.16
C PRO A 73 -72.65 39.21 -13.06
N PRO A 74 -72.33 38.76 -11.83
CA PRO A 74 -71.50 39.54 -10.92
C PRO A 74 -70.01 39.46 -11.34
N PRO A 75 -69.19 40.48 -11.07
CA PRO A 75 -67.78 40.48 -11.48
C PRO A 75 -66.95 39.62 -10.52
N LEU A 76 -66.65 38.37 -10.89
CA LEU A 76 -65.65 37.58 -10.17
C LEU A 76 -64.24 37.99 -10.60
N THR A 77 -63.68 38.84 -9.75
CA THR A 77 -62.27 39.22 -9.62
C THR A 77 -61.30 38.10 -10.00
N ARG A 78 -60.31 38.47 -10.80
CA ARG A 78 -59.08 37.73 -11.12
C ARG A 78 -58.41 37.18 -9.84
N ILE A 79 -58.68 35.93 -9.47
CA ILE A 79 -57.95 35.25 -8.39
C ILE A 79 -56.52 35.00 -8.85
N ARG A 80 -55.60 35.87 -8.44
CA ARG A 80 -54.16 35.55 -8.39
C ARG A 80 -53.95 34.51 -7.29
N SER A 81 -54.02 33.22 -7.61
CA SER A 81 -53.69 32.12 -6.71
C SER A 81 -52.16 31.89 -6.62
N GLY A 82 -51.41 32.96 -6.35
CA GLY A 82 -50.04 32.85 -5.87
C GLY A 82 -50.05 32.71 -4.35
N THR A 83 -50.22 31.50 -3.82
CA THR A 83 -50.25 31.27 -2.37
C THR A 83 -48.83 31.30 -1.78
N PRO A 84 -48.47 32.30 -0.95
CA PRO A 84 -47.09 32.46 -0.47
C PRO A 84 -46.65 31.32 0.49
N ARG A 85 -47.60 30.53 0.99
CA ARG A 85 -47.37 29.44 1.95
C ARG A 85 -46.66 28.24 1.33
N CYS A 86 -46.87 27.94 0.05
CA CYS A 86 -46.20 26.82 -0.63
C CYS A 86 -44.71 27.12 -0.85
N ALA A 87 -44.42 28.30 -1.42
CA ALA A 87 -43.06 28.79 -1.64
C ALA A 87 -42.27 29.03 -0.33
N TYR A 88 -42.94 29.17 0.82
CA TYR A 88 -42.29 29.26 2.13
C TYR A 88 -41.82 27.88 2.62
N VAL A 89 -42.65 26.85 2.52
CA VAL A 89 -42.29 25.47 2.90
C VAL A 89 -41.19 24.93 2.00
N GLU A 90 -41.26 25.19 0.69
CA GLU A 90 -40.22 24.82 -0.27
C GLU A 90 -38.87 25.48 0.07
N LYS A 91 -38.87 26.77 0.43
CA LYS A 91 -37.66 27.48 0.92
C LYS A 91 -37.12 26.91 2.22
N MET A 92 -37.97 26.46 3.16
CA MET A 92 -37.52 25.82 4.40
C MET A 92 -36.83 24.48 4.12
N LEU A 93 -37.42 23.63 3.27
CA LEU A 93 -36.83 22.34 2.89
C LEU A 93 -35.50 22.51 2.14
N VAL A 94 -35.40 23.53 1.28
CA VAL A 94 -34.13 23.88 0.60
C VAL A 94 -33.09 24.40 1.61
N ALA A 95 -33.47 25.19 2.62
CA ALA A 95 -32.56 25.64 3.67
C ALA A 95 -32.09 24.49 4.58
N GLU A 96 -32.98 23.57 4.93
CA GLU A 96 -32.69 22.39 5.76
C GLU A 96 -31.76 21.40 5.04
N THR A 97 -32.03 21.10 3.77
CA THR A 97 -31.13 20.29 2.94
C THR A 97 -29.78 20.95 2.69
N ALA A 98 -29.73 22.28 2.48
CA ALA A 98 -28.48 23.03 2.41
C ALA A 98 -27.68 22.98 3.73
N SER A 99 -28.36 23.05 4.88
CA SER A 99 -27.75 22.92 6.20
C SER A 99 -27.14 21.52 6.42
N LEU A 100 -27.87 20.45 6.08
CA LEU A 100 -27.38 19.07 6.16
C LEU A 100 -26.17 18.83 5.25
N LEU A 101 -26.19 19.39 4.03
CA LEU A 101 -25.06 19.34 3.10
C LEU A 101 -23.83 20.11 3.63
N ASP A 102 -24.02 21.24 4.32
CA ASP A 102 -22.92 22.00 4.92
C ASP A 102 -22.29 21.29 6.14
N VAL A 103 -23.10 20.66 7.00
CA VAL A 103 -22.62 19.79 8.08
C VAL A 103 -21.80 18.64 7.50
N HIS A 104 -22.35 17.90 6.54
CA HIS A 104 -21.65 16.76 5.93
C HIS A 104 -20.42 17.17 5.09
N ARG A 105 -20.32 18.44 4.66
CA ARG A 105 -19.10 19.02 4.09
C ARG A 105 -18.06 19.29 5.18
N LYS A 106 -18.44 19.97 6.27
CA LYS A 106 -17.57 20.29 7.40
C LYS A 106 -16.97 19.02 8.02
N ASP A 107 -17.76 17.97 8.20
CA ASP A 107 -17.29 16.68 8.72
C ASP A 107 -16.25 16.03 7.78
N ARG A 108 -16.49 16.08 6.46
CA ARG A 108 -15.53 15.56 5.48
C ARG A 108 -14.23 16.36 5.47
N GLU A 109 -14.28 17.68 5.58
CA GLU A 109 -13.08 18.51 5.73
C GLU A 109 -12.34 18.24 7.05
N ALA A 110 -13.05 18.08 8.17
CA ALA A 110 -12.46 17.75 9.46
C ALA A 110 -11.71 16.41 9.42
N ARG A 111 -12.29 15.39 8.76
CA ARG A 111 -11.62 14.09 8.52
C ARG A 111 -10.35 14.25 7.67
N ILE A 112 -10.39 15.06 6.61
CA ILE A 112 -9.20 15.33 5.77
C ILE A 112 -8.12 16.06 6.58
N ARG A 113 -8.47 17.09 7.35
CA ARG A 113 -7.53 17.80 8.25
C ARG A 113 -6.91 16.85 9.28
N LYS A 114 -7.68 15.90 9.86
CA LYS A 114 -7.15 14.87 10.76
C LYS A 114 -6.07 14.03 10.06
N GLN A 115 -6.33 13.54 8.84
CA GLN A 115 -5.39 12.70 8.09
C GLN A 115 -4.14 13.46 7.63
N LEU A 116 -4.27 14.74 7.22
CA LEU A 116 -3.12 15.58 6.85
C LEU A 116 -2.17 15.81 8.04
N ARG A 117 -2.73 15.97 9.24
CA ARG A 117 -1.95 16.16 10.47
C ARG A 117 -1.29 14.86 10.93
N LYS A 118 -2.04 13.75 10.97
CA LYS A 118 -1.57 12.42 11.40
C LYS A 118 -1.89 11.37 10.34
N VAL A 119 -0.82 10.89 9.68
CA VAL A 119 -0.89 9.70 8.81
C VAL A 119 -1.07 8.47 9.69
N GLU A 120 -2.18 7.76 9.52
CA GLU A 120 -2.44 6.44 10.08
C GLU A 120 -2.05 5.42 8.98
N LEU A 121 -1.00 4.61 9.23
CA LEU A 121 -0.57 3.56 8.30
C LEU A 121 -1.28 2.25 8.68
N PRO A 122 -1.81 1.48 7.71
CA PRO A 122 -2.41 0.19 8.00
C PRO A 122 -1.33 -0.83 8.43
N PRO A 123 -1.69 -1.84 9.25
CA PRO A 123 -0.81 -2.96 9.54
C PRO A 123 -0.55 -3.78 8.28
N SER A 124 0.62 -4.40 8.20
CA SER A 124 1.00 -5.35 7.16
C SER A 124 1.18 -6.74 7.81
N PRO A 125 0.35 -7.74 7.45
CA PRO A 125 0.53 -9.09 8.00
C PRO A 125 1.86 -9.72 7.58
N TYR A 126 2.32 -9.46 6.35
CA TYR A 126 3.61 -9.91 5.84
C TYR A 126 4.78 -9.42 6.72
N ASP A 127 4.87 -8.11 6.95
CA ASP A 127 5.94 -7.51 7.75
C ASP A 127 5.83 -7.88 9.22
N THR A 128 4.60 -7.94 9.75
CA THR A 128 4.35 -8.37 11.14
C THR A 128 4.79 -9.81 11.36
N ALA A 129 4.61 -10.70 10.38
CA ALA A 129 5.12 -12.07 10.44
C ALA A 129 6.66 -12.14 10.43
N TRP A 130 7.34 -11.32 9.63
CA TRP A 130 8.80 -11.24 9.67
C TRP A 130 9.32 -10.74 11.01
N VAL A 131 8.72 -9.69 11.58
CA VAL A 131 9.06 -9.21 12.92
C VAL A 131 8.75 -10.25 14.00
N ALA A 132 7.65 -10.99 13.88
CA ALA A 132 7.29 -12.06 14.80
C ALA A 132 8.29 -13.24 14.79
N MET A 133 9.01 -13.49 13.70
CA MET A 133 10.03 -14.55 13.59
C MET A 133 11.36 -14.22 14.27
N VAL A 134 11.59 -12.99 14.72
CA VAL A 134 12.83 -12.57 15.39
C VAL A 134 12.96 -13.28 16.76
N PRO A 135 14.03 -14.08 16.99
CA PRO A 135 14.30 -14.66 18.30
C PRO A 135 14.90 -13.63 19.26
N LEU A 136 14.66 -13.79 20.56
CA LEU A 136 15.31 -13.02 21.60
C LEU A 136 16.81 -13.35 21.70
N ARG A 137 17.66 -12.36 21.97
CA ARG A 137 19.12 -12.50 22.04
C ARG A 137 19.51 -13.57 23.07
N GLY A 138 20.19 -14.63 22.60
CA GLY A 138 20.58 -15.77 23.45
C GLY A 138 19.44 -16.74 23.81
N SER A 139 18.22 -16.55 23.32
CA SER A 139 17.04 -17.38 23.58
C SER A 139 16.31 -17.73 22.26
N PRO A 140 16.85 -18.68 21.46
CA PRO A 140 16.36 -18.95 20.09
C PRO A 140 14.95 -19.53 20.00
N HIS A 141 14.38 -19.98 21.13
CA HIS A 141 13.02 -20.52 21.25
C HIS A 141 12.02 -19.52 21.87
N THR A 142 12.40 -18.24 21.96
CA THR A 142 11.54 -17.18 22.52
C THR A 142 11.44 -16.03 21.50
N PRO A 143 10.23 -15.58 21.13
CA PRO A 143 10.08 -14.42 20.26
C PRO A 143 10.57 -13.14 20.95
N CYS A 144 11.31 -12.31 20.23
CA CYS A 144 11.67 -10.96 20.70
C CYS A 144 10.44 -10.03 20.75
N PHE A 145 9.43 -10.30 19.91
CA PHE A 145 8.21 -9.51 19.78
C PHE A 145 6.94 -10.38 19.91
N PRO A 146 6.63 -10.94 21.10
CA PRO A 146 5.46 -11.81 21.31
C PRO A 146 4.13 -11.15 20.91
N GLN A 147 4.01 -9.83 21.02
CA GLN A 147 2.85 -9.05 20.57
C GLN A 147 2.58 -9.17 19.06
N CYS A 148 3.61 -9.41 18.24
CA CYS A 148 3.43 -9.65 16.81
C CYS A 148 2.91 -11.07 16.54
N VAL A 149 3.34 -12.07 17.33
CA VAL A 149 2.82 -13.44 17.28
C VAL A 149 1.34 -13.46 17.67
N GLU A 150 0.98 -12.78 18.77
CA GLU A 150 -0.41 -12.67 19.25
C GLU A 150 -1.30 -11.98 18.21
N TRP A 151 -0.84 -10.90 17.57
CA TRP A 151 -1.60 -10.24 16.52
C TRP A 151 -1.88 -11.18 15.33
N ILE A 152 -0.91 -11.99 14.90
CA ILE A 152 -1.10 -12.96 13.82
C ILE A 152 -2.18 -13.99 14.19
N LEU A 153 -2.15 -14.53 15.42
CA LEU A 153 -3.16 -15.47 15.92
C LEU A 153 -4.58 -14.86 15.93
N GLN A 154 -4.71 -13.57 16.25
CA GLN A 154 -6.01 -12.90 16.36
C GLN A 154 -6.60 -12.41 15.02
N ASN A 155 -5.81 -12.32 13.93
CA ASN A 155 -6.19 -11.63 12.69
C ASN A 155 -6.21 -12.54 11.43
N GLN A 156 -6.39 -13.86 11.59
CA GLN A 156 -6.66 -14.74 10.45
C GLN A 156 -8.13 -14.63 10.00
N HIS A 157 -8.36 -14.45 8.70
CA HIS A 157 -9.71 -14.47 8.11
C HIS A 157 -10.29 -15.89 8.09
N GLU A 158 -11.63 -16.02 8.05
CA GLU A 158 -12.32 -17.33 8.02
C GLU A 158 -11.88 -18.23 6.85
N ASN A 159 -11.48 -17.64 5.73
CA ASN A 159 -10.97 -18.34 4.55
C ASN A 159 -9.54 -18.90 4.71
N GLY A 160 -8.86 -18.62 5.83
CA GLY A 160 -7.49 -19.04 6.15
C GLY A 160 -6.39 -18.06 5.77
N SER A 161 -6.72 -16.94 5.14
CA SER A 161 -5.74 -15.92 4.72
C SER A 161 -5.47 -14.85 5.77
N TRP A 162 -4.39 -14.10 5.58
CA TRP A 162 -4.17 -12.79 6.19
C TRP A 162 -4.12 -11.71 5.09
N ASP A 163 -5.07 -10.77 5.10
CA ASP A 163 -5.17 -9.59 4.24
C ASP A 163 -5.60 -8.38 5.10
N ILE A 164 -5.26 -7.19 4.63
CA ILE A 164 -5.59 -5.87 5.19
C ILE A 164 -7.05 -5.48 4.86
N ASN A 165 -7.65 -6.10 3.84
CA ASN A 165 -8.96 -5.71 3.30
C ASN A 165 -10.13 -6.58 3.80
N ASP A 166 -10.91 -6.05 4.75
CA ASP A 166 -12.19 -6.64 5.18
C ASP A 166 -13.25 -6.77 4.05
N PHE A 167 -13.04 -6.08 2.92
CA PHE A 167 -14.00 -5.99 1.80
C PHE A 167 -13.92 -7.17 0.82
N GLY A 168 -13.78 -8.40 1.32
CA GLY A 168 -13.93 -9.62 0.51
C GLY A 168 -12.98 -9.70 -0.69
N SER A 169 -11.75 -9.25 -0.51
CA SER A 169 -10.72 -9.17 -1.55
C SER A 169 -10.53 -10.51 -2.27
N SER A 170 -10.55 -10.48 -3.60
CA SER A 170 -10.19 -11.65 -4.40
C SER A 170 -8.74 -12.03 -4.12
N ALA A 171 -8.49 -13.32 -3.87
CA ALA A 171 -7.14 -13.86 -3.64
C ALA A 171 -6.17 -13.36 -4.72
N ASN A 172 -5.00 -12.89 -4.28
CA ASN A 172 -3.98 -12.31 -5.13
C ASN A 172 -2.58 -12.53 -4.52
N LYS A 173 -1.53 -12.16 -5.27
CA LYS A 173 -0.13 -12.40 -4.88
C LYS A 173 0.26 -11.76 -3.53
N ASN A 174 -0.32 -10.62 -3.13
CA ASN A 174 -0.04 -10.02 -1.81
C ASN A 174 -0.62 -10.87 -0.66
N VAL A 175 -1.82 -11.40 -0.85
CA VAL A 175 -2.51 -12.22 0.17
C VAL A 175 -1.81 -13.58 0.31
N LEU A 176 -1.36 -14.17 -0.80
CA LEU A 176 -0.52 -15.38 -0.77
C LEU A 176 0.80 -15.14 -0.05
N LEU A 177 1.50 -14.04 -0.34
CA LEU A 177 2.76 -13.68 0.30
C LEU A 177 2.58 -13.47 1.81
N SER A 178 1.55 -12.72 2.20
CA SER A 178 1.21 -12.44 3.61
C SER A 178 0.81 -13.70 4.37
N THR A 179 0.00 -14.56 3.76
CA THR A 179 -0.46 -15.82 4.37
C THR A 179 0.70 -16.79 4.57
N LEU A 180 1.61 -16.92 3.59
CA LEU A 180 2.79 -17.78 3.71
C LEU A 180 3.75 -17.28 4.81
N ALA A 181 3.99 -15.97 4.90
CA ALA A 181 4.79 -15.39 5.97
C ALA A 181 4.16 -15.65 7.35
N CYS A 182 2.84 -15.44 7.50
CA CYS A 182 2.13 -15.72 8.76
C CYS A 182 2.19 -17.20 9.16
N VAL A 183 2.04 -18.13 8.20
CA VAL A 183 2.21 -19.57 8.43
C VAL A 183 3.62 -19.89 8.92
N LEU A 184 4.66 -19.33 8.29
CA LEU A 184 6.07 -19.51 8.72
C LEU A 184 6.31 -18.95 10.13
N ALA A 185 5.72 -17.79 10.46
CA ALA A 185 5.86 -17.19 11.79
C ALA A 185 5.20 -18.03 12.90
N LEU A 186 4.06 -18.67 12.62
CA LEU A 186 3.40 -19.57 13.56
C LEU A 186 4.17 -20.90 13.70
N GLU A 187 4.65 -21.47 12.60
CA GLU A 187 5.46 -22.70 12.58
C GLU A 187 6.79 -22.50 13.35
N LYS A 188 7.45 -21.35 13.17
CA LYS A 188 8.70 -20.99 13.86
C LYS A 188 8.62 -21.12 15.39
N TRP A 189 7.44 -20.91 15.97
CA TRP A 189 7.17 -21.00 17.41
C TRP A 189 6.36 -22.24 17.81
N ASN A 190 5.99 -23.10 16.86
CA ASN A 190 5.07 -24.23 17.05
C ASN A 190 3.74 -23.81 17.71
N LEU A 191 3.13 -22.74 17.20
CA LEU A 191 1.87 -22.19 17.70
C LEU A 191 0.79 -22.22 16.62
N GLY A 192 -0.48 -22.22 17.04
CA GLY A 192 -1.60 -21.99 16.11
C GLY A 192 -1.76 -23.03 15.00
N GLN A 193 -1.56 -24.31 15.28
CA GLN A 193 -1.61 -25.41 14.29
C GLN A 193 -2.86 -25.41 13.37
N GLU A 194 -4.04 -25.05 13.89
CA GLU A 194 -5.25 -24.90 13.05
C GLU A 194 -5.17 -23.69 12.09
N HIS A 195 -4.53 -22.58 12.51
CA HIS A 195 -4.28 -21.43 11.64
C HIS A 195 -3.28 -21.79 10.53
N ILE A 196 -2.22 -22.55 10.86
CA ILE A 196 -1.26 -23.11 9.89
C ILE A 196 -2.00 -23.97 8.85
N ARG A 197 -2.82 -24.93 9.30
CA ARG A 197 -3.62 -25.81 8.44
C ARG A 197 -4.55 -25.02 7.51
N LYS A 198 -5.25 -24.01 8.02
CA LYS A 198 -6.10 -23.11 7.22
C LYS A 198 -5.31 -22.29 6.20
N GLY A 199 -4.16 -21.73 6.60
CA GLY A 199 -3.28 -20.96 5.72
C GLY A 199 -2.69 -21.78 4.58
N LEU A 200 -2.20 -22.99 4.87
CA LEU A 200 -1.74 -23.93 3.85
C LEU A 200 -2.86 -24.34 2.87
N HIS A 201 -4.08 -24.54 3.38
CA HIS A 201 -5.25 -24.82 2.53
C HIS A 201 -5.62 -23.63 1.64
N PHE A 202 -5.60 -22.40 2.17
CA PHE A 202 -5.81 -21.18 1.39
C PHE A 202 -4.76 -21.02 0.28
N ILE A 203 -3.48 -21.23 0.60
CA ILE A 203 -2.37 -21.16 -0.36
C ILE A 203 -2.56 -22.20 -1.46
N GLY A 204 -2.81 -23.47 -1.11
CA GLY A 204 -2.98 -24.53 -2.10
C GLY A 204 -4.16 -24.30 -3.05
N ARG A 205 -5.30 -23.82 -2.52
CA ARG A 205 -6.48 -23.47 -3.33
C ARG A 205 -6.21 -22.38 -4.37
N HIS A 206 -5.24 -21.48 -4.11
CA HIS A 206 -4.94 -20.34 -4.96
C HIS A 206 -3.51 -20.37 -5.53
N PHE A 207 -2.86 -21.54 -5.52
CA PHE A 207 -1.43 -21.67 -5.84
C PHE A 207 -1.13 -21.32 -7.31
N SER A 208 -2.07 -21.55 -8.22
CA SER A 208 -1.95 -21.15 -9.63
C SER A 208 -1.72 -19.65 -9.83
N LEU A 209 -2.19 -18.80 -8.93
CA LEU A 209 -2.01 -17.34 -9.01
C LEU A 209 -0.53 -16.92 -8.84
N VAL A 210 0.34 -17.80 -8.32
CA VAL A 210 1.79 -17.52 -8.21
C VAL A 210 2.41 -17.39 -9.60
N MET A 211 2.01 -18.27 -10.52
CA MET A 211 2.55 -18.42 -11.87
C MET A 211 1.81 -17.59 -12.94
N ASP A 212 0.68 -16.98 -12.58
CA ASP A 212 -0.12 -16.18 -13.49
C ASP A 212 0.55 -14.81 -13.74
N GLU A 213 1.09 -14.59 -14.94
CA GLU A 213 1.78 -13.35 -15.31
C GLU A 213 0.84 -12.14 -15.49
N GLU A 214 -0.46 -12.36 -15.75
CA GLU A 214 -1.45 -11.28 -15.87
C GLU A 214 -1.80 -10.68 -14.49
N ILE A 215 -1.59 -11.45 -13.41
CA ILE A 215 -1.79 -10.98 -12.04
C ILE A 215 -0.58 -10.16 -11.58
N ALA A 216 -0.82 -8.87 -11.37
CA ALA A 216 0.15 -7.94 -10.82
C ALA A 216 0.76 -8.46 -9.50
N ALA A 217 2.08 -8.55 -9.47
CA ALA A 217 2.86 -9.01 -8.32
C ALA A 217 3.39 -7.82 -7.50
N PRO A 218 3.51 -7.93 -6.16
CA PRO A 218 4.28 -6.96 -5.39
C PRO A 218 5.76 -6.97 -5.79
N THR A 219 6.44 -5.85 -5.52
CA THR A 219 7.90 -5.75 -5.72
C THR A 219 8.61 -6.86 -4.95
N GLY A 220 9.49 -7.59 -5.64
CA GLY A 220 10.25 -8.69 -5.06
C GLY A 220 9.52 -10.05 -4.99
N PHE A 221 8.23 -10.16 -5.33
CA PHE A 221 7.45 -11.40 -5.20
C PHE A 221 8.15 -12.63 -5.78
N ASN A 222 8.67 -12.52 -7.02
CA ASN A 222 9.33 -13.62 -7.73
C ASN A 222 10.66 -14.07 -7.09
N MET A 223 11.22 -13.29 -6.16
CA MET A 223 12.38 -13.67 -5.34
C MET A 223 11.95 -14.18 -3.98
N ILE A 224 10.97 -13.51 -3.35
CA ILE A 224 10.60 -13.72 -1.95
C ILE A 224 9.68 -14.93 -1.78
N PHE A 225 8.63 -15.05 -2.61
CA PHE A 225 7.66 -16.13 -2.46
C PHE A 225 8.29 -17.53 -2.65
N PRO A 226 9.13 -17.78 -3.68
CA PRO A 226 9.79 -19.07 -3.84
C PRO A 226 10.76 -19.41 -2.71
N GLY A 227 11.47 -18.41 -2.17
CA GLY A 227 12.38 -18.62 -1.04
C GLY A 227 11.65 -18.91 0.28
N MET A 228 10.54 -18.23 0.56
CA MET A 228 9.65 -18.58 1.66
C MET A 228 9.01 -19.98 1.47
N LEU A 229 8.67 -20.36 0.24
CA LEU A 229 8.16 -21.71 -0.08
C LEU A 229 9.24 -22.77 0.19
N SER A 230 10.49 -22.51 -0.22
CA SER A 230 11.64 -23.37 0.08
C SER A 230 11.89 -23.50 1.59
N LEU A 231 11.81 -22.39 2.34
CA LEU A 231 11.92 -22.38 3.80
C LEU A 231 10.82 -23.20 4.47
N ALA A 232 9.56 -23.07 4.01
CA ALA A 232 8.42 -23.81 4.54
C ALA A 232 8.56 -25.32 4.32
N ILE A 233 9.00 -25.74 3.13
CA ILE A 233 9.29 -27.14 2.81
C ILE A 233 10.45 -27.66 3.67
N GLY A 234 11.51 -26.85 3.87
CA GLY A 234 12.63 -27.16 4.76
C GLY A 234 12.24 -27.30 6.23
N ALA A 235 11.19 -26.61 6.68
CA ALA A 235 10.59 -26.79 8.01
C ALA A 235 9.66 -28.02 8.11
N GLY A 236 9.38 -28.71 6.99
CA GLY A 236 8.53 -29.90 6.94
C GLY A 236 7.07 -29.64 6.56
N LEU A 237 6.67 -28.39 6.30
CA LEU A 237 5.30 -28.03 5.96
C LEU A 237 4.89 -28.64 4.60
N GLN A 238 3.71 -29.26 4.57
CA GLN A 238 3.16 -29.91 3.38
C GLN A 238 2.08 -29.04 2.73
N PHE A 239 2.27 -28.70 1.46
CA PHE A 239 1.31 -27.91 0.68
C PHE A 239 0.35 -28.83 -0.08
N PRO A 240 -0.97 -28.58 -0.08
CA PRO A 240 -1.94 -29.40 -0.80
C PRO A 240 -1.99 -29.02 -2.29
N VAL A 241 -0.86 -29.24 -2.99
CA VAL A 241 -0.62 -28.93 -4.40
C VAL A 241 0.20 -30.06 -5.04
N ARG A 242 0.37 -30.06 -6.37
CA ARG A 242 1.20 -31.09 -7.03
C ARG A 242 2.68 -30.73 -6.85
N GLN A 243 3.51 -31.75 -6.60
CA GLN A 243 4.96 -31.55 -6.48
C GLN A 243 5.55 -30.86 -7.73
N THR A 244 5.06 -31.20 -8.92
CA THR A 244 5.47 -30.57 -10.20
C THR A 244 5.24 -29.06 -10.24
N ASP A 245 4.24 -28.54 -9.52
CA ASP A 245 3.94 -27.11 -9.47
C ASP A 245 4.92 -26.38 -8.54
N ILE A 246 5.31 -27.02 -7.43
CA ILE A 246 6.38 -26.55 -6.53
C ILE A 246 7.72 -26.57 -7.26
N ASP A 247 8.08 -27.68 -7.89
CA ASP A 247 9.33 -27.87 -8.62
C ASP A 247 9.48 -26.84 -9.74
N GLY A 248 8.39 -26.53 -10.45
CA GLY A 248 8.35 -25.49 -11.49
C GLY A 248 8.68 -24.09 -10.95
N ILE A 249 8.08 -23.70 -9.82
CA ILE A 249 8.37 -22.41 -9.15
C ILE A 249 9.83 -22.34 -8.70
N LEU A 250 10.32 -23.38 -8.02
CA LEU A 250 11.69 -23.41 -7.48
C LEU A 250 12.74 -23.45 -8.60
N HIS A 251 12.48 -24.14 -9.70
CA HIS A 251 13.37 -24.16 -10.86
C HIS A 251 13.45 -22.79 -11.54
N GLN A 252 12.33 -22.09 -11.74
CA GLN A 252 12.33 -20.73 -12.29
C GLN A 252 13.11 -19.75 -11.38
N TRP A 253 12.92 -19.87 -10.06
CA TRP A 253 13.64 -19.06 -9.07
C TRP A 253 15.15 -19.32 -9.11
N GLU A 254 15.59 -20.58 -9.18
CA GLU A 254 17.00 -20.93 -9.31
C GLU A 254 17.64 -20.38 -10.61
N MET A 255 16.90 -20.44 -11.72
CA MET A 255 17.34 -19.90 -13.02
C MET A 255 17.45 -18.37 -12.99
N GLU A 256 16.50 -17.69 -12.34
CA GLU A 256 16.54 -16.23 -12.14
C GLU A 256 17.67 -15.83 -11.19
N LEU A 257 17.94 -16.56 -10.10
CA LEU A 257 19.09 -16.36 -9.22
C LEU A 257 20.43 -16.51 -9.99
N LYS A 258 20.57 -17.52 -10.85
CA LYS A 258 21.73 -17.70 -11.73
C LYS A 258 21.88 -16.52 -12.72
N ARG A 259 20.79 -16.08 -13.34
CA ARG A 259 20.78 -14.90 -14.24
C ARG A 259 21.24 -13.63 -13.52
N GLN A 260 20.80 -13.45 -12.28
CA GLN A 260 21.20 -12.34 -11.42
C GLN A 260 22.70 -12.43 -11.05
N ALA A 261 23.22 -13.60 -10.67
CA ALA A 261 24.61 -13.77 -10.25
C ALA A 261 25.65 -13.29 -11.31
N GLY A 262 25.32 -13.38 -12.60
CA GLY A 262 26.15 -12.86 -13.69
C GLY A 262 26.15 -11.34 -13.85
N GLN A 263 25.28 -10.61 -13.15
CA GLN A 263 25.13 -9.15 -13.24
C GLN A 263 25.76 -8.45 -12.04
N LYS A 264 26.64 -7.47 -12.32
CA LYS A 264 27.27 -6.61 -11.30
C LYS A 264 26.89 -5.16 -11.53
N SER A 265 25.99 -4.64 -10.69
CA SER A 265 25.59 -3.24 -10.69
C SER A 265 25.01 -2.85 -9.32
N TYR A 266 25.25 -1.62 -8.91
CA TYR A 266 24.72 -1.09 -7.64
C TYR A 266 23.20 -1.20 -7.54
N GLY A 267 22.47 -0.95 -8.64
CA GLY A 267 21.02 -1.08 -8.68
C GLY A 267 20.53 -2.52 -8.46
N ARG A 268 21.32 -3.52 -8.89
CA ARG A 268 21.06 -4.92 -8.56
C ARG A 268 21.39 -5.22 -7.11
N GLU A 269 22.55 -4.79 -6.61
CA GLU A 269 22.96 -5.00 -5.22
C GLU A 269 21.90 -4.47 -4.24
N ALA A 270 21.41 -3.25 -4.49
CA ALA A 270 20.30 -2.64 -3.75
C ALA A 270 18.99 -3.46 -3.85
N TYR A 271 18.63 -3.96 -5.03
CA TYR A 271 17.45 -4.81 -5.20
C TYR A 271 17.57 -6.15 -4.46
N MET A 272 18.73 -6.81 -4.52
CA MET A 272 18.98 -8.08 -3.82
C MET A 272 18.96 -7.88 -2.30
N ALA A 273 19.48 -6.75 -1.80
CA ALA A 273 19.40 -6.37 -0.39
C ALA A 273 17.95 -6.04 0.04
N TYR A 274 17.16 -5.40 -0.82
CA TYR A 274 15.75 -5.09 -0.54
C TYR A 274 14.85 -6.33 -0.43
N VAL A 275 15.15 -7.40 -1.17
CA VAL A 275 14.40 -8.68 -1.10
C VAL A 275 15.07 -9.72 -0.19
N SER A 276 16.03 -9.30 0.65
CA SER A 276 16.95 -10.21 1.35
C SER A 276 16.26 -11.15 2.33
N GLU A 277 15.12 -10.76 2.92
CA GLU A 277 14.34 -11.66 3.79
C GLU A 277 13.89 -12.92 3.06
N GLY A 278 13.57 -12.81 1.77
CA GLY A 278 13.18 -13.92 0.93
C GLY A 278 14.32 -14.83 0.48
N LEU A 279 15.58 -14.44 0.74
CA LEU A 279 16.77 -15.13 0.24
C LEU A 279 17.63 -15.73 1.36
N GLY A 280 17.54 -15.21 2.59
CA GLY A 280 18.13 -15.80 3.79
C GLY A 280 19.62 -16.11 3.65
N ASN A 281 19.99 -17.40 3.78
CA ASN A 281 21.38 -17.87 3.70
C ASN A 281 22.01 -17.79 2.29
N LEU A 282 21.27 -17.40 1.25
CA LEU A 282 21.78 -17.26 -0.12
C LEU A 282 22.54 -15.93 -0.34
N LEU A 283 22.51 -15.01 0.63
CA LEU A 283 23.16 -13.71 0.57
C LEU A 283 24.30 -13.57 1.58
N ASP A 284 25.30 -12.77 1.22
CA ASP A 284 26.25 -12.24 2.19
C ASP A 284 25.59 -11.06 2.93
N TRP A 285 25.23 -11.27 4.19
CA TRP A 285 24.59 -10.23 5.01
C TRP A 285 25.51 -9.03 5.29
N ASN A 286 26.83 -9.15 5.15
CA ASN A 286 27.74 -8.00 5.24
C ASN A 286 27.55 -7.04 4.05
N GLU A 287 27.22 -7.58 2.87
CA GLU A 287 26.90 -6.79 1.68
C GLU A 287 25.51 -6.14 1.81
N VAL A 288 24.53 -6.85 2.40
CA VAL A 288 23.19 -6.31 2.66
C VAL A 288 23.24 -5.15 3.67
N MET A 289 24.04 -5.26 4.74
CA MET A 289 24.15 -4.22 5.77
C MET A 289 24.74 -2.89 5.26
N LYS A 290 25.35 -2.84 4.08
CA LYS A 290 25.77 -1.59 3.43
C LYS A 290 24.60 -0.65 3.11
N PHE A 291 23.37 -1.17 3.08
CA PHE A 291 22.15 -0.41 2.83
C PHE A 291 21.41 0.02 4.11
N GLN A 292 22.02 -0.19 5.29
CA GLN A 292 21.42 0.24 6.56
C GLN A 292 21.36 1.78 6.67
N ARG A 293 20.19 2.29 7.03
CA ARG A 293 19.88 3.71 7.25
C ARG A 293 20.34 4.18 8.65
N LYS A 294 20.44 5.50 8.86
CA LYS A 294 20.81 6.09 10.17
C LYS A 294 19.82 5.65 11.26
N ASN A 295 18.54 5.54 10.90
CA ASN A 295 17.45 5.06 11.75
C ASN A 295 17.52 3.55 12.09
N GLY A 296 18.53 2.82 11.61
CA GLY A 296 18.76 1.41 11.89
C GLY A 296 18.08 0.42 10.95
N SER A 297 17.10 0.87 10.16
CA SER A 297 16.39 0.01 9.20
C SER A 297 17.21 -0.31 7.95
N LEU A 298 16.86 -1.41 7.29
CA LEU A 298 17.12 -1.60 5.86
C LEU A 298 15.92 -1.06 5.08
N PHE A 299 16.14 -0.07 4.23
CA PHE A 299 15.13 0.52 3.33
C PHE A 299 13.82 1.01 3.98
N ASN A 300 13.81 1.34 5.28
CA ASN A 300 12.60 1.60 6.07
C ASN A 300 11.62 0.40 6.13
N SER A 301 12.06 -0.80 5.72
CA SER A 301 11.28 -2.05 5.63
C SER A 301 11.41 -2.87 6.93
N PRO A 302 10.32 -3.14 7.66
CA PRO A 302 10.38 -4.03 8.82
C PRO A 302 10.71 -5.47 8.47
N SER A 303 10.24 -6.03 7.35
CA SER A 303 10.56 -7.41 6.94
C SER A 303 12.06 -7.61 6.75
N THR A 304 12.67 -6.74 5.93
CA THR A 304 14.08 -6.78 5.57
C THR A 304 14.97 -6.50 6.79
N THR A 305 14.55 -5.59 7.67
CA THR A 305 15.27 -5.30 8.93
C THR A 305 15.17 -6.44 9.94
N ALA A 306 14.03 -7.12 10.03
CA ALA A 306 13.85 -8.30 10.88
C ALA A 306 14.71 -9.48 10.41
N ALA A 307 14.82 -9.72 9.10
CA ALA A 307 15.72 -10.74 8.58
C ALA A 307 17.19 -10.44 8.90
N ALA A 308 17.65 -9.19 8.72
CA ALA A 308 19.02 -8.80 9.10
C ALA A 308 19.28 -8.98 10.60
N LEU A 309 18.29 -8.71 11.45
CA LEU A 309 18.40 -8.94 12.89
C LEU A 309 18.47 -10.44 13.25
N VAL A 310 17.74 -11.31 12.54
CA VAL A 310 17.84 -12.77 12.69
C VAL A 310 19.24 -13.29 12.34
N HIS A 311 19.89 -12.73 11.31
CA HIS A 311 21.19 -13.20 10.83
C HIS A 311 22.40 -12.61 11.58
N ASN A 312 22.40 -11.29 11.82
CA ASN A 312 23.56 -10.59 12.38
C ASN A 312 23.36 -10.09 13.83
N TYR A 313 22.11 -10.06 14.30
CA TYR A 313 21.70 -9.48 15.58
C TYR A 313 22.24 -8.04 15.83
N ASP A 314 22.15 -7.18 14.82
CA ASP A 314 22.58 -5.77 14.88
C ASP A 314 21.73 -4.92 15.86
N ASP A 315 22.40 -4.10 16.68
CA ASP A 315 21.72 -3.29 17.72
C ASP A 315 20.82 -2.19 17.13
N LYS A 316 21.19 -1.56 16.00
CA LYS A 316 20.35 -0.50 15.41
C LYS A 316 19.11 -1.07 14.72
N ALA A 317 19.23 -2.24 14.09
CA ALA A 317 18.11 -2.98 13.57
C ALA A 317 17.12 -3.35 14.70
N LEU A 318 17.64 -3.76 15.87
CA LEU A 318 16.83 -4.00 17.06
C LEU A 318 16.13 -2.74 17.57
N ASP A 319 16.83 -1.61 17.66
CA ASP A 319 16.27 -0.31 18.08
C ASP A 319 15.15 0.15 17.15
N TYR A 320 15.33 0.02 15.83
CA TYR A 320 14.30 0.31 14.84
C TYR A 320 13.05 -0.55 15.05
N LEU A 321 13.21 -1.86 15.23
CA LEU A 321 12.08 -2.78 15.42
C LEU A 321 11.37 -2.53 16.77
N ASN A 322 12.11 -2.29 17.84
CA ASN A 322 11.54 -1.87 19.14
C ASN A 322 10.70 -0.60 18.99
N MET A 323 11.22 0.42 18.30
CA MET A 323 10.51 1.68 18.05
C MET A 323 9.19 1.45 17.29
N ILE A 324 9.20 0.72 16.17
CA ILE A 324 7.96 0.52 15.38
C ILE A 324 6.96 -0.36 16.14
N VAL A 325 7.39 -1.43 16.81
CA VAL A 325 6.46 -2.33 17.52
C VAL A 325 5.83 -1.61 18.71
N SER A 326 6.61 -0.81 19.45
CA SER A 326 6.10 0.07 20.51
C SER A 326 5.11 1.12 19.99
N LYS A 327 5.35 1.65 18.78
CA LYS A 327 4.50 2.67 18.16
C LYS A 327 3.17 2.13 17.61
N PHE A 328 3.16 0.93 17.07
CA PHE A 328 1.99 0.34 16.39
C PHE A 328 1.30 -0.80 17.18
N GLY A 329 1.80 -1.16 18.36
CA GLY A 329 1.09 -2.05 19.29
C GLY A 329 1.04 -3.53 18.87
N GLY A 330 2.07 -3.99 18.15
CA GLY A 330 2.19 -5.39 17.72
C GLY A 330 1.95 -5.65 16.23
N ALA A 331 1.36 -4.72 15.48
CA ALA A 331 1.14 -4.87 14.04
C ALA A 331 1.87 -3.77 13.26
N VAL A 332 2.94 -4.11 12.55
CA VAL A 332 3.80 -3.11 11.89
C VAL A 332 3.34 -2.81 10.45
N PRO A 333 3.52 -1.59 9.93
CA PRO A 333 3.23 -1.26 8.53
C PRO A 333 4.32 -1.81 7.59
N THR A 334 4.07 -1.82 6.27
CA THR A 334 5.08 -2.26 5.27
C THR A 334 6.33 -1.39 5.20
N VAL A 335 6.24 -0.13 5.63
CA VAL A 335 7.37 0.81 5.58
C VAL A 335 7.20 1.91 6.63
N TYR A 336 8.27 2.23 7.34
CA TYR A 336 8.29 3.32 8.32
C TYR A 336 9.70 3.94 8.47
N PRO A 337 9.84 5.28 8.51
CA PRO A 337 8.82 6.28 8.27
C PRO A 337 8.37 6.36 6.80
N LEU A 338 7.09 6.67 6.60
CA LEU A 338 6.49 7.05 5.30
C LEU A 338 5.66 8.35 5.39
N ASN A 339 5.68 9.01 6.56
CA ASN A 339 4.84 10.17 6.87
C ASN A 339 4.95 11.29 5.84
N MET A 340 6.15 11.63 5.37
CA MET A 340 6.36 12.73 4.43
C MET A 340 5.86 12.39 3.02
N HIS A 341 6.19 11.21 2.50
CA HIS A 341 5.68 10.75 1.20
C HIS A 341 4.15 10.68 1.16
N CYS A 342 3.51 10.15 2.22
CA CYS A 342 2.06 10.14 2.34
C CYS A 342 1.47 11.56 2.36
N LYS A 343 2.04 12.46 3.15
CA LYS A 343 1.60 13.87 3.24
C LYS A 343 1.71 14.57 1.88
N LEU A 344 2.83 14.48 1.19
CA LEU A 344 3.02 15.08 -0.14
C LEU A 344 2.06 14.49 -1.19
N SER A 345 1.83 13.17 -1.15
CA SER A 345 0.84 12.51 -2.02
C SER A 345 -0.59 12.98 -1.75
N MET A 346 -0.93 13.28 -0.49
CA MET A 346 -2.21 13.87 -0.13
C MET A 346 -2.33 15.32 -0.62
N VAL A 347 -1.29 16.15 -0.49
CA VAL A 347 -1.26 17.52 -1.02
C VAL A 347 -1.52 17.52 -2.53
N ASP A 348 -0.74 16.76 -3.30
CA ASP A 348 -0.88 16.58 -4.75
C ASP A 348 -2.29 16.11 -5.14
N SER A 349 -2.89 15.20 -4.37
CA SER A 349 -4.26 14.74 -4.58
C SER A 349 -5.31 15.84 -4.34
N LEU A 350 -5.16 16.65 -3.28
CA LEU A 350 -6.08 17.75 -2.95
C LEU A 350 -6.00 18.89 -3.98
N GLU A 351 -4.83 19.14 -4.55
CA GLU A 351 -4.62 20.07 -5.66
C GLU A 351 -5.27 19.56 -6.94
N LYS A 352 -5.00 18.31 -7.34
CA LYS A 352 -5.58 17.69 -8.55
C LYS A 352 -7.12 17.62 -8.53
N ILE A 353 -7.72 17.51 -7.34
CA ILE A 353 -9.18 17.50 -7.15
C ILE A 353 -9.75 18.94 -7.03
N GLY A 354 -8.90 19.97 -6.92
CA GLY A 354 -9.31 21.38 -6.89
C GLY A 354 -9.88 21.84 -5.55
N ILE A 355 -9.52 21.17 -4.44
CA ILE A 355 -10.02 21.45 -3.08
C ILE A 355 -8.94 21.89 -2.09
N SER A 356 -7.68 21.99 -2.53
CA SER A 356 -6.53 22.44 -1.71
C SER A 356 -6.77 23.72 -0.90
N ARG A 357 -7.49 24.71 -1.47
CA ARG A 357 -7.85 25.98 -0.80
C ARG A 357 -8.57 25.84 0.56
N HIS A 358 -9.19 24.69 0.83
CA HIS A 358 -9.86 24.43 2.12
C HIS A 358 -8.89 23.96 3.21
N PHE A 359 -7.62 23.71 2.85
CA PHE A 359 -6.60 23.08 3.68
C PHE A 359 -5.26 23.84 3.61
N SER A 360 -5.25 25.10 3.15
CA SER A 360 -4.01 25.84 2.86
C SER A 360 -3.00 25.86 4.02
N SER A 361 -3.46 26.04 5.26
CA SER A 361 -2.60 26.04 6.45
C SER A 361 -2.00 24.65 6.74
N GLU A 362 -2.77 23.57 6.55
CA GLU A 362 -2.22 22.21 6.63
C GLU A 362 -1.22 21.92 5.50
N ILE A 363 -1.48 22.41 4.28
CA ILE A 363 -0.60 22.22 3.12
C ILE A 363 0.71 22.98 3.29
N GLU A 364 0.66 24.25 3.69
CA GLU A 364 1.82 25.11 3.97
C GLU A 364 2.75 24.45 5.00
N GLY A 365 2.22 24.03 6.16
CA GLY A 365 3.02 23.34 7.18
C GLY A 365 3.55 21.96 6.76
N ILE A 366 2.95 21.30 5.76
CA ILE A 366 3.50 20.08 5.15
C ILE A 366 4.68 20.42 4.22
N LEU A 367 4.52 21.45 3.38
CA LEU A 367 5.53 21.88 2.42
C LEU A 367 6.76 22.49 3.12
N ASP A 368 6.57 23.28 4.17
CA ASP A 368 7.65 23.80 5.01
C ASP A 368 8.47 22.67 5.66
N MET A 369 7.79 21.66 6.20
CA MET A 369 8.44 20.49 6.79
C MET A 369 9.21 19.69 5.71
N ALA A 370 8.62 19.47 4.53
CA ALA A 370 9.28 18.81 3.41
C ALA A 370 10.51 19.59 2.93
N TYR A 371 10.41 20.91 2.83
CA TYR A 371 11.49 21.80 2.43
C TYR A 371 12.62 21.83 3.48
N SER A 372 12.28 21.73 4.77
CA SER A 372 13.28 21.65 5.84
C SER A 372 14.15 20.38 5.75
N PHE A 373 13.55 19.21 5.47
CA PHE A 373 14.31 17.97 5.24
C PHE A 373 15.13 18.03 3.95
N TRP A 374 14.57 18.61 2.88
CA TRP A 374 15.28 18.83 1.62
C TRP A 374 16.53 19.69 1.80
N LEU A 375 16.44 20.79 2.56
CA LEU A 375 17.60 21.65 2.88
C LEU A 375 18.67 20.92 3.70
N GLN A 376 18.26 20.07 4.65
CA GLN A 376 19.17 19.26 5.47
C GLN A 376 19.81 18.10 4.70
N ARG A 377 19.31 17.80 3.48
CA ARG A 377 19.60 16.57 2.72
C ARG A 377 19.31 15.31 3.54
N ASP A 378 18.28 15.36 4.38
CA ASP A 378 17.83 14.19 5.11
C ASP A 378 16.82 13.42 4.27
N GLU A 379 17.20 12.20 3.87
CA GLU A 379 16.35 11.25 3.15
C GLU A 379 15.64 10.28 4.11
N GLU A 380 15.62 10.59 5.42
CA GLU A 380 15.06 9.80 6.53
C GLU A 380 14.03 10.57 7.37
#